data_AF-A0A349JX11-F1
#
_entry.id   AF-A0A349JX11-F1
#
_cell.length_a   1.000
_cell.length_b   1.000
_cell.length_c   1.000
_cell.angle_alpha   90.00
_cell.angle_beta   90.00
_cell.angle_gamma   90.00
#
_symmetry.space_group_name_H-M   'P 1'
#
loop_
_entity.id
_entity.type
_entity.pdbx_description
1 polymer ?
#
loop_
_entity_poly.entity_id
_entity_poly.type
_entity_poly.pdbx_seq_one_letter_code
_entity_poly.pdbx_strand_id
1 'polypeptide(L)'
;MTSQRGVPADVPADGPAVDLVYAWVDGDDPDLQTDMRRYASLPGDLNPERTRDLYDLLRYSLRSVAMFAGWIKNVHIITRRPQVPAWLDLNNPRINVVHHDELSGFAPYLPTFNSTAIESFVHAVPGLSDHFLYLNDDFLFGAPTVREDFLTAAGKQRVFGTYFGIWLPFRVYRKRWKFFSTVHLEHCPRFVYKPFWEAMLKANPEALHRTRSSRFRAGSDLRMDRLYRMWMLGPQRRHAEAVKARELLQYHRFHRIDNTREEQALALDALVEMQPKFYCLNDDQGPDPDTGVCDRVREFLDAYYPDASEFERQE
;
A
#
# COMPACT_ATOMS: atom_id res chain seq x y z
N MET A 1 -32.60 12.55 -16.76
CA MET A 1 -32.64 12.94 -15.33
C MET A 1 -31.95 11.84 -14.55
N THR A 2 -30.63 11.89 -14.51
CA THR A 2 -29.78 10.89 -13.86
C THR A 2 -29.19 11.56 -12.63
N SER A 3 -29.49 11.00 -11.46
CA SER A 3 -29.24 11.60 -10.16
C SER A 3 -27.75 11.85 -9.94
N GLN A 4 -27.43 13.09 -9.63
CA GLN A 4 -26.17 13.49 -9.02
C GLN A 4 -25.90 12.60 -7.80
N ARG A 5 -24.82 11.80 -7.84
CA ARG A 5 -24.25 11.18 -6.65
C ARG A 5 -23.51 12.27 -5.88
N GLY A 6 -24.26 13.07 -5.15
CA GLY A 6 -23.71 13.99 -4.16
C GLY A 6 -23.07 13.16 -3.06
N VAL A 7 -21.74 13.14 -3.02
CA VAL A 7 -20.99 12.74 -1.83
C VAL A 7 -21.33 13.77 -0.75
N PRO A 8 -21.88 13.38 0.41
CA PRO A 8 -22.11 14.33 1.49
C PRO A 8 -20.76 14.84 2.00
N ALA A 9 -20.46 16.10 1.69
CA ALA A 9 -19.52 16.90 2.46
C ALA A 9 -20.22 17.27 3.77
N ASP A 10 -20.00 16.46 4.82
CA ASP A 10 -20.06 16.81 6.24
C ASP A 10 -19.96 15.53 7.08
N VAL A 11 -18.74 15.05 7.33
CA VAL A 11 -18.47 14.17 8.47
C VAL A 11 -17.46 14.86 9.39
N PRO A 12 -17.92 15.60 10.41
CA PRO A 12 -17.05 16.04 11.50
C PRO A 12 -16.51 14.85 12.28
N ALA A 13 -15.26 15.01 12.71
CA ALA A 13 -14.37 13.99 13.27
C ALA A 13 -14.35 14.00 14.79
N ASP A 14 -14.68 12.89 15.42
CA ASP A 14 -14.51 12.71 16.88
C ASP A 14 -13.39 11.71 17.18
N GLY A 15 -12.59 11.38 16.17
CA GLY A 15 -11.43 10.49 16.25
C GLY A 15 -10.13 11.24 16.00
N PRO A 16 -8.98 10.72 16.47
CA PRO A 16 -7.67 11.21 16.06
C PRO A 16 -7.57 11.28 14.54
N ALA A 17 -6.93 12.35 14.04
CA ALA A 17 -6.63 12.52 12.63
C ALA A 17 -5.90 11.29 12.08
N VAL A 18 -6.26 10.93 10.85
CA VAL A 18 -5.62 9.83 10.12
C VAL A 18 -5.01 10.37 8.84
N ASP A 19 -3.70 10.20 8.71
CA ASP A 19 -2.99 10.50 7.47
C ASP A 19 -2.89 9.24 6.58
N LEU A 20 -2.52 9.42 5.33
CA LEU A 20 -2.24 8.35 4.39
C LEU A 20 -0.79 8.42 3.94
N VAL A 21 -0.11 7.29 3.90
CA VAL A 21 1.28 7.17 3.47
C VAL A 21 1.34 6.21 2.28
N TYR A 22 1.94 6.67 1.18
CA TYR A 22 2.31 5.85 0.03
C TYR A 22 3.82 5.63 0.00
N ALA A 23 4.24 4.49 -0.53
CA ALA A 23 5.56 4.32 -1.11
C ALA A 23 5.41 4.18 -2.62
N TRP A 24 6.19 4.94 -3.37
CA TRP A 24 6.16 4.95 -4.84
C TRP A 24 7.56 5.23 -5.39
N VAL A 25 7.81 4.79 -6.62
CA VAL A 25 9.02 5.08 -7.37
C VAL A 25 8.67 5.13 -8.86
N ASP A 26 9.33 5.99 -9.60
CA ASP A 26 9.33 5.98 -11.05
C ASP A 26 10.35 4.95 -11.56
N GLY A 27 9.86 3.85 -12.13
CA GLY A 27 10.68 2.80 -12.73
C GLY A 27 11.36 3.18 -14.05
N ASP A 28 10.89 4.22 -14.72
CA ASP A 28 11.44 4.71 -15.98
C ASP A 28 12.57 5.74 -15.77
N ASP A 29 12.81 6.14 -14.51
CA ASP A 29 13.95 6.99 -14.13
C ASP A 29 15.29 6.31 -14.51
N PRO A 30 16.07 6.89 -15.45
CA PRO A 30 17.32 6.29 -15.91
C PRO A 30 18.38 6.22 -14.80
N ASP A 31 18.36 7.13 -13.82
CA ASP A 31 19.30 7.10 -12.70
C ASP A 31 18.96 5.94 -11.75
N LEU A 32 17.68 5.72 -11.47
CA LEU A 32 17.22 4.54 -10.72
C LEU A 32 17.65 3.25 -11.42
N GLN A 33 17.37 3.13 -12.72
CA GLN A 33 17.71 1.93 -13.49
C GLN A 33 19.23 1.69 -13.50
N THR A 34 20.02 2.75 -13.65
CA THR A 34 21.49 2.67 -13.63
C THR A 34 21.99 2.20 -12.27
N ASP A 35 21.48 2.79 -11.18
CA ASP A 35 21.83 2.40 -9.82
C ASP A 35 21.41 0.96 -9.51
N MET A 36 20.19 0.55 -9.87
CA MET A 36 19.72 -0.82 -9.69
C MET A 36 20.63 -1.81 -10.42
N ARG A 37 20.96 -1.57 -11.70
CA ARG A 37 21.87 -2.43 -12.48
C ARG A 37 23.27 -2.49 -11.88
N ARG A 38 23.75 -1.39 -11.29
CA ARG A 38 25.06 -1.32 -10.64
C ARG A 38 25.16 -2.22 -9.40
N TYR A 39 24.08 -2.33 -8.63
CA TYR A 39 24.09 -3.07 -7.36
C TYR A 39 23.41 -4.45 -7.43
N ALA A 40 22.64 -4.72 -8.48
CA ALA A 40 21.96 -6.00 -8.66
C ALA A 40 22.97 -7.15 -8.74
N SER A 41 22.63 -8.26 -8.09
CA SER A 41 23.48 -9.46 -8.03
C SER A 41 22.72 -10.73 -8.42
N LEU A 42 21.39 -10.70 -8.35
CA LEU A 42 20.51 -11.80 -8.69
C LEU A 42 19.55 -11.37 -9.80
N PRO A 43 19.09 -12.30 -10.67
CA PRO A 43 18.11 -11.97 -11.72
C PRO A 43 16.83 -11.33 -11.18
N GLY A 44 16.38 -11.75 -9.99
CA GLY A 44 15.16 -11.20 -9.36
C GLY A 44 15.29 -9.79 -8.79
N ASP A 45 16.51 -9.24 -8.69
CA ASP A 45 16.77 -7.87 -8.21
C ASP A 45 16.25 -6.83 -9.23
N LEU A 46 16.23 -7.20 -10.52
CA LEU A 46 15.80 -6.37 -11.63
C LEU A 46 14.41 -6.78 -12.17
N ASN A 47 13.55 -7.37 -11.32
CA ASN A 47 12.19 -7.67 -11.72
C ASN A 47 11.44 -6.36 -12.06
N PRO A 48 11.01 -6.14 -13.31
CA PRO A 48 10.36 -4.89 -13.74
C PRO A 48 9.05 -4.63 -13.01
N GLU A 49 8.30 -5.66 -12.63
CA GLU A 49 7.02 -5.56 -11.90
C GLU A 49 7.15 -4.83 -10.55
N ARG A 50 8.37 -4.64 -10.05
CA ARG A 50 8.59 -3.96 -8.75
C ARG A 50 8.63 -2.44 -8.84
N THR A 51 8.88 -1.88 -10.01
CA THR A 51 9.13 -0.44 -10.19
C THR A 51 8.40 0.13 -11.39
N ARG A 52 7.98 -0.70 -12.34
CA ARG A 52 7.25 -0.28 -13.53
C ARG A 52 5.86 0.25 -13.14
N ASP A 53 5.48 1.39 -13.70
CA ASP A 53 4.16 2.00 -13.53
C ASP A 53 3.46 2.12 -14.90
N LEU A 54 2.80 1.05 -15.34
CA LEU A 54 2.13 1.01 -16.67
C LEU A 54 0.84 1.84 -16.74
N TYR A 55 0.26 2.17 -15.58
CA TYR A 55 -1.13 2.64 -15.48
C TYR A 55 -1.29 3.90 -14.65
N ASP A 56 -0.21 4.56 -14.23
CA ASP A 56 -0.25 5.67 -13.28
C ASP A 56 -1.05 5.29 -12.02
N LEU A 57 -0.82 4.10 -11.44
CA LEU A 57 -1.69 3.55 -10.38
C LEU A 57 -1.77 4.48 -9.16
N LEU A 58 -0.68 5.18 -8.81
CA LEU A 58 -0.71 6.18 -7.75
C LEU A 58 -1.70 7.32 -8.04
N ARG A 59 -1.82 7.76 -9.30
CA ARG A 59 -2.76 8.82 -9.70
C ARG A 59 -4.20 8.37 -9.46
N TYR A 60 -4.56 7.19 -9.95
CA TYR A 60 -5.91 6.65 -9.76
C TYR A 60 -6.19 6.27 -8.30
N SER A 61 -5.17 5.83 -7.55
CA SER A 61 -5.27 5.63 -6.12
C SER A 61 -5.64 6.93 -5.40
N LEU A 62 -5.01 8.05 -5.73
CA LEU A 62 -5.36 9.36 -5.17
C LEU A 62 -6.76 9.85 -5.59
N ARG A 63 -7.18 9.61 -6.84
CA ARG A 63 -8.58 9.85 -7.25
C ARG A 63 -9.55 9.04 -6.41
N SER A 64 -9.25 7.77 -6.18
CA SER A 64 -10.08 6.91 -5.33
C SER A 64 -10.16 7.40 -3.88
N VAL A 65 -9.07 7.97 -3.35
CA VAL A 65 -9.05 8.59 -2.02
C VAL A 65 -9.98 9.81 -1.97
N ALA A 66 -9.89 10.70 -2.96
CA ALA A 66 -10.77 11.87 -3.04
C ALA A 66 -12.26 11.49 -3.13
N MET A 67 -12.58 10.42 -3.87
CA MET A 67 -13.95 9.94 -4.05
C MET A 67 -14.51 9.20 -2.82
N PHE A 68 -13.68 8.41 -2.14
CA PHE A 68 -14.16 7.39 -1.20
C PHE A 68 -13.54 7.43 0.19
N ALA A 69 -12.55 8.28 0.44
CA ALA A 69 -11.85 8.37 1.72
C ALA A 69 -11.62 9.82 2.16
N GLY A 70 -12.63 10.68 2.02
CA GLY A 70 -12.56 12.11 2.40
C GLY A 70 -12.24 12.40 3.88
N TRP A 71 -12.23 11.37 4.74
CA TRP A 71 -11.82 11.44 6.14
C TRP A 71 -10.29 11.41 6.34
N ILE A 72 -9.51 11.13 5.28
CA ILE A 72 -8.05 11.21 5.31
C ILE A 72 -7.62 12.67 5.38
N LYS A 73 -6.79 13.02 6.36
CA LYS A 73 -6.37 14.40 6.58
C LYS A 73 -5.29 14.83 5.59
N ASN A 74 -4.10 14.24 5.69
CA ASN A 74 -2.99 14.51 4.78
C ASN A 74 -2.55 13.23 4.07
N VAL A 75 -1.95 13.39 2.89
CA VAL A 75 -1.30 12.32 2.13
C VAL A 75 0.20 12.61 2.07
N HIS A 76 0.99 11.57 2.37
CA HIS A 76 2.44 11.59 2.33
C HIS A 76 2.93 10.57 1.31
N ILE A 77 3.78 10.98 0.37
CA ILE A 77 4.33 10.09 -0.67
C ILE A 77 5.82 9.95 -0.40
N ILE A 78 6.25 8.76 0.01
CA ILE A 78 7.66 8.42 0.18
C ILE A 78 8.21 7.97 -1.17
N THR A 79 9.26 8.64 -1.65
CA THR A 79 9.87 8.33 -2.96
C THR A 79 11.39 8.47 -2.94
N ARG A 80 12.08 8.14 -4.04
CA ARG A 80 13.52 8.32 -4.22
C ARG A 80 13.81 9.73 -4.72
N ARG A 81 14.81 10.41 -4.17
CA ARG A 81 15.25 11.71 -4.72
C ARG A 81 15.82 11.55 -6.14
N PRO A 82 15.49 12.45 -7.08
CA PRO A 82 14.64 13.64 -6.98
C PRO A 82 13.21 13.42 -7.52
N GLN A 83 12.72 12.19 -7.52
CA GLN A 83 11.48 11.83 -8.19
C GLN A 83 10.27 12.51 -7.56
N VAL A 84 9.40 13.03 -8.43
CA VAL A 84 8.08 13.56 -8.09
C VAL A 84 7.16 13.22 -9.27
N PRO A 85 5.95 12.66 -9.06
CA PRO A 85 5.03 12.42 -10.16
C PRO A 85 4.70 13.72 -10.89
N ALA A 86 4.85 13.74 -12.22
CA ALA A 86 4.74 14.97 -13.01
C ALA A 86 3.35 15.62 -12.95
N TRP A 87 2.30 14.82 -12.75
CA TRP A 87 0.90 15.23 -12.66
C TRP A 87 0.50 15.77 -11.28
N LEU A 88 1.33 15.57 -10.25
CA LEU A 88 1.00 15.90 -8.86
C LEU A 88 1.05 17.42 -8.60
N ASP A 89 0.02 17.97 -7.94
CA ASP A 89 0.01 19.36 -7.49
C ASP A 89 0.74 19.50 -6.14
N LEU A 90 1.95 20.07 -6.19
CA LEU A 90 2.76 20.34 -5.01
C LEU A 90 2.27 21.56 -4.21
N ASN A 91 1.32 22.34 -4.72
CA ASN A 91 0.73 23.46 -3.98
C ASN A 91 -0.42 23.01 -3.08
N ASN A 92 -0.91 21.77 -3.23
CA ASN A 92 -1.96 21.25 -2.37
C ASN A 92 -1.42 21.06 -0.93
N PRO A 93 -1.97 21.76 0.07
CA PRO A 93 -1.45 21.73 1.44
C PRO A 93 -1.64 20.37 2.15
N ARG A 94 -2.45 19.46 1.59
CA ARG A 94 -2.65 18.11 2.11
C ARG A 94 -1.62 17.12 1.56
N ILE A 95 -0.83 17.48 0.56
CA ILE A 95 0.17 16.60 -0.07
C ILE A 95 1.57 16.94 0.44
N ASN A 96 2.28 15.91 0.90
CA ASN A 96 3.68 16.01 1.28
C ASN A 96 4.49 14.95 0.55
N VAL A 97 5.37 15.35 -0.36
CA VAL A 97 6.36 14.44 -0.96
C VAL A 97 7.59 14.42 -0.07
N VAL A 98 7.98 13.23 0.38
CA VAL A 98 9.12 13.02 1.27
C VAL A 98 10.08 12.07 0.58
N HIS A 99 11.33 12.48 0.41
CA HIS A 99 12.33 11.58 -0.13
C HIS A 99 12.80 10.64 0.97
N HIS A 100 12.99 9.36 0.67
CA HIS A 100 13.35 8.38 1.69
C HIS A 100 14.70 8.71 2.37
N ASP A 101 15.59 9.45 1.71
CA ASP A 101 16.86 9.93 2.28
C ASP A 101 16.68 11.01 3.37
N GLU A 102 15.52 11.68 3.42
CA GLU A 102 15.13 12.67 4.44
C GLU A 102 14.53 12.01 5.69
N LEU A 103 14.15 10.74 5.62
CA LEU A 103 13.58 10.02 6.76
C LEU A 103 14.62 9.88 7.87
N SER A 104 14.23 10.22 9.10
CA SER A 104 15.14 10.20 10.25
C SER A 104 15.78 8.82 10.44
N GLY A 105 17.12 8.78 10.38
CA GLY A 105 17.90 7.55 10.54
C GLY A 105 18.01 6.67 9.28
N PHE A 106 17.52 7.12 8.13
CA PHE A 106 17.54 6.35 6.88
C PHE A 106 18.88 6.38 6.16
N ALA A 107 19.58 7.52 6.18
CA ALA A 107 20.80 7.75 5.38
C ALA A 107 21.86 6.63 5.42
N PRO A 108 22.15 5.96 6.56
CA PRO A 108 23.11 4.85 6.61
C PRO A 108 22.75 3.61 5.77
N TYR A 109 21.50 3.53 5.29
CA TYR A 109 20.98 2.39 4.53
C TYR A 109 20.93 2.64 3.02
N LEU A 110 21.45 3.78 2.56
CA LEU A 110 21.55 4.11 1.14
C LEU A 110 22.79 3.49 0.46
N PRO A 111 22.71 3.16 -0.84
CA PRO A 111 21.50 3.11 -1.66
C PRO A 111 20.65 1.87 -1.34
N THR A 112 19.32 1.97 -1.45
CA THR A 112 18.40 0.85 -1.33
C THR A 112 17.26 0.94 -2.35
N PHE A 113 16.87 -0.22 -2.86
CA PHE A 113 15.74 -0.48 -3.77
C PHE A 113 14.76 -1.47 -3.11
N ASN A 114 14.95 -1.69 -1.81
CA ASN A 114 14.18 -2.64 -1.03
C ASN A 114 13.01 -1.90 -0.38
N SER A 115 11.82 -2.04 -0.95
CA SER A 115 10.61 -1.47 -0.35
C SER A 115 10.36 -1.96 1.08
N THR A 116 10.79 -3.17 1.47
CA THR A 116 10.67 -3.61 2.86
C THR A 116 11.58 -2.83 3.81
N ALA A 117 12.76 -2.39 3.34
CA ALA A 117 13.60 -1.46 4.08
C ALA A 117 12.91 -0.10 4.20
N ILE A 118 12.38 0.45 3.11
CA ILE A 118 11.66 1.74 3.07
C ILE A 118 10.42 1.72 3.98
N GLU A 119 9.59 0.69 3.87
CA GLU A 119 8.42 0.44 4.72
C GLU A 119 8.76 0.51 6.20
N SER A 120 9.93 0.01 6.62
CA SER A 120 10.35 0.04 8.01
C SER A 120 10.55 1.45 8.59
N PHE A 121 10.52 2.49 7.76
CA PHE A 121 10.68 3.88 8.12
C PHE A 121 9.41 4.74 7.93
N VAL A 122 8.26 4.19 7.57
CA VAL A 122 7.02 4.98 7.36
C VAL A 122 6.64 5.84 8.57
N HIS A 123 6.88 5.36 9.79
CA HIS A 123 6.68 6.11 11.04
C HIS A 123 7.53 7.39 11.16
N ALA A 124 8.63 7.48 10.41
CA ALA A 124 9.61 8.57 10.46
C ALA A 124 9.28 9.71 9.47
N VAL A 125 8.15 9.63 8.75
CA VAL A 125 7.65 10.74 7.92
C VAL A 125 7.46 11.99 8.79
N PRO A 126 8.06 13.14 8.43
CA PRO A 126 7.89 14.39 9.17
C PRO A 126 6.43 14.84 9.20
N GLY A 127 5.94 15.25 10.38
CA GLY A 127 4.57 15.73 10.54
C GLY A 127 3.48 14.66 10.47
N LEU A 128 3.83 13.38 10.37
CA LEU A 128 2.87 12.26 10.33
C LEU A 128 2.08 12.15 11.63
N SER A 129 0.76 12.03 11.49
CA SER A 129 -0.17 11.74 12.60
C SER A 129 0.10 10.38 13.25
N ASP A 130 -0.27 10.24 14.53
CA ASP A 130 -0.11 8.97 15.24
C ASP A 130 -0.93 7.82 14.65
N HIS A 131 -2.02 8.14 13.95
CA HIS A 131 -2.80 7.18 13.20
C HIS A 131 -2.60 7.46 11.72
N PHE A 132 -2.31 6.42 10.94
CA PHE A 132 -2.18 6.54 9.50
C PHE A 132 -2.57 5.24 8.79
N LEU A 133 -3.01 5.37 7.54
CA LEU A 133 -3.05 4.26 6.59
C LEU A 133 -1.72 4.19 5.86
N TYR A 134 -1.13 3.00 5.72
CA TYR A 134 -0.04 2.76 4.79
C TYR A 134 -0.53 1.90 3.62
N LEU A 135 -0.39 2.42 2.41
CA LEU A 135 -0.73 1.79 1.14
C LEU A 135 0.51 1.74 0.23
N ASN A 136 0.56 0.76 -0.66
CA ASN A 136 1.39 0.90 -1.86
C ASN A 136 0.57 1.68 -2.91
N ASP A 137 1.21 2.10 -3.99
CA ASP A 137 0.61 2.78 -5.13
C ASP A 137 -0.49 1.97 -5.85
N ASP A 138 -0.39 0.64 -5.83
CA ASP A 138 -1.33 -0.29 -6.44
C ASP A 138 -2.65 -0.54 -5.67
N PHE A 139 -2.89 0.20 -4.57
CA PHE A 139 -4.12 0.10 -3.78
C PHE A 139 -5.15 1.14 -4.18
N LEU A 140 -6.42 0.75 -4.33
CA LEU A 140 -7.51 1.64 -4.68
C LEU A 140 -8.71 1.44 -3.75
N PHE A 141 -9.47 2.52 -3.53
CA PHE A 141 -10.75 2.48 -2.83
C PHE A 141 -11.88 2.31 -3.87
N GLY A 142 -12.75 1.31 -3.70
CA GLY A 142 -13.81 1.01 -4.68
C GLY A 142 -15.21 1.46 -4.27
N ALA A 143 -15.39 1.86 -3.00
CA ALA A 143 -16.66 2.31 -2.43
C ALA A 143 -16.42 3.22 -1.22
N PRO A 144 -17.39 4.06 -0.80
CA PRO A 144 -17.22 4.97 0.33
C PRO A 144 -16.75 4.28 1.61
N THR A 145 -15.78 4.89 2.27
CA THR A 145 -15.14 4.38 3.49
C THR A 145 -15.17 5.41 4.59
N VAL A 146 -15.08 4.91 5.83
CA VAL A 146 -14.94 5.73 7.04
C VAL A 146 -13.83 5.16 7.91
N ARG A 147 -13.30 5.97 8.84
CA ARG A 147 -12.27 5.53 9.80
C ARG A 147 -12.73 4.29 10.58
N GLU A 148 -14.01 4.21 10.91
CA GLU A 148 -14.63 3.14 11.69
C GLU A 148 -14.65 1.81 10.94
N ASP A 149 -14.40 1.79 9.62
CA ASP A 149 -14.14 0.54 8.90
C ASP A 149 -12.89 -0.17 9.43
N PHE A 150 -11.94 0.56 10.02
CA PHE A 150 -10.70 0.01 10.58
C PHE A 150 -10.77 -0.24 12.09
N LEU A 151 -11.92 0.02 12.72
CA LEU A 151 -12.11 -0.09 14.17
C LEU A 151 -13.33 -0.95 14.50
N THR A 152 -13.29 -1.65 15.62
CA THR A 152 -14.49 -2.27 16.19
C THR A 152 -15.31 -1.23 16.94
N ALA A 153 -16.57 -1.54 17.27
CA ALA A 153 -17.40 -0.69 18.14
C ALA A 153 -16.77 -0.43 19.52
N ALA A 154 -15.87 -1.32 19.98
CA ALA A 154 -15.12 -1.15 21.22
C ALA A 154 -13.80 -0.37 21.03
N GLY A 155 -13.56 0.22 19.85
CA GLY A 155 -12.36 0.99 19.53
C GLY A 155 -11.10 0.14 19.29
N LYS A 156 -11.22 -1.19 19.14
CA LYS A 156 -10.07 -2.04 18.80
C LYS A 156 -9.76 -1.93 17.33
N GLN A 157 -8.49 -1.99 16.97
CA GLN A 157 -8.08 -2.03 15.57
C GLN A 157 -8.55 -3.35 14.92
N ARG A 158 -9.28 -3.23 13.81
CA ARG A 158 -9.57 -4.36 12.92
C ARG A 158 -8.32 -4.67 12.10
N VAL A 159 -7.82 -5.89 12.25
CA VAL A 159 -6.63 -6.37 11.54
C VAL A 159 -7.08 -7.23 10.37
N PHE A 160 -6.98 -6.65 9.18
CA PHE A 160 -7.30 -7.32 7.91
C PHE A 160 -6.18 -8.30 7.54
N GLY A 161 -6.55 -9.39 6.90
CA GLY A 161 -5.61 -10.29 6.23
C GLY A 161 -5.00 -11.39 7.07
N THR A 162 -5.82 -12.14 7.83
CA THR A 162 -5.34 -13.32 8.56
C THR A 162 -6.22 -14.55 8.32
N TYR A 163 -5.62 -15.63 7.81
CA TYR A 163 -6.17 -16.96 8.00
C TYR A 163 -5.08 -17.95 8.41
N PHE A 164 -5.39 -18.75 9.44
CA PHE A 164 -4.56 -19.66 10.24
C PHE A 164 -3.66 -19.05 11.33
N GLY A 165 -4.19 -19.02 12.56
CA GLY A 165 -3.40 -19.34 13.75
C GLY A 165 -2.67 -18.19 14.45
N ILE A 166 -3.43 -17.21 14.97
CA ILE A 166 -2.96 -16.26 16.00
C ILE A 166 -2.52 -16.99 17.31
N TRP A 167 -2.76 -18.30 17.39
CA TRP A 167 -2.38 -19.19 18.49
C TRP A 167 -1.20 -20.14 18.18
N LEU A 168 -0.28 -19.79 17.27
CA LEU A 168 1.04 -20.41 17.28
C LEU A 168 2.06 -19.45 17.88
N PRO A 169 2.40 -19.61 19.18
CA PRO A 169 3.41 -18.78 19.81
C PRO A 169 4.73 -18.93 19.03
N PHE A 170 5.38 -17.80 18.71
CA PHE A 170 6.75 -17.74 18.17
C PHE A 170 7.04 -18.36 16.78
N ARG A 171 6.35 -17.94 15.71
CA ARG A 171 6.81 -18.21 14.33
C ARG A 171 7.41 -17.01 13.59
N VAL A 172 8.32 -16.29 14.25
CA VAL A 172 9.18 -15.31 13.54
C VAL A 172 10.49 -15.94 13.03
N TYR A 173 10.87 -17.17 13.39
CA TYR A 173 12.21 -17.69 13.01
C TYR A 173 12.35 -19.14 12.54
N ARG A 174 11.27 -19.92 12.37
CA ARG A 174 11.42 -21.29 11.83
C ARG A 174 10.91 -21.37 10.41
N LYS A 175 11.86 -21.30 9.47
CA LYS A 175 11.74 -21.74 8.07
C LYS A 175 11.08 -23.13 8.04
N ARG A 176 9.84 -23.18 7.57
CA ARG A 176 9.26 -24.20 6.67
C ARG A 176 7.74 -24.06 6.71
N TRP A 177 7.12 -24.55 5.65
CA TRP A 177 5.68 -24.69 5.40
C TRP A 177 5.08 -23.57 4.55
N LYS A 178 5.36 -23.69 3.24
CA LYS A 178 4.49 -23.22 2.15
C LYS A 178 3.21 -24.08 2.20
N PHE A 179 2.10 -23.58 2.70
CA PHE A 179 0.79 -24.22 2.55
C PHE A 179 -0.22 -23.16 2.13
N PHE A 180 -0.63 -23.26 0.86
CA PHE A 180 -1.57 -22.41 0.13
C PHE A 180 -1.17 -20.93 0.05
N SER A 181 -1.10 -20.38 -1.16
CA SER A 181 -0.79 -18.95 -1.37
C SER A 181 -1.89 -18.10 -0.74
N THR A 182 -1.68 -17.65 0.50
CA THR A 182 -2.55 -16.69 1.20
C THR A 182 -2.32 -15.24 0.75
N VAL A 183 -1.52 -15.04 -0.31
CA VAL A 183 -1.12 -13.73 -0.85
C VAL A 183 -2.35 -12.83 -1.05
N HIS A 184 -3.44 -13.36 -1.60
CA HIS A 184 -4.66 -12.58 -1.86
C HIS A 184 -5.30 -11.92 -0.62
N LEU A 185 -5.12 -12.49 0.57
CA LEU A 185 -5.69 -11.94 1.80
C LEU A 185 -4.68 -11.05 2.54
N GLU A 186 -3.39 -11.10 2.20
CA GLU A 186 -2.35 -10.32 2.87
C GLU A 186 -2.16 -8.92 2.27
N HIS A 187 -2.79 -8.58 1.16
CA HIS A 187 -2.64 -7.28 0.48
C HIS A 187 -3.82 -6.32 0.82
N CYS A 188 -4.05 -6.06 2.10
CA CYS A 188 -5.07 -5.10 2.58
C CYS A 188 -4.44 -3.79 3.09
N PRO A 189 -5.19 -2.67 3.07
CA PRO A 189 -4.79 -1.42 3.72
C PRO A 189 -4.34 -1.63 5.16
N ARG A 190 -3.22 -0.99 5.53
CA ARG A 190 -2.68 -1.10 6.88
C ARG A 190 -3.04 0.15 7.67
N PHE A 191 -4.04 0.03 8.53
CA PHE A 191 -4.25 1.01 9.59
C PHE A 191 -3.16 0.84 10.64
N VAL A 192 -2.41 1.88 10.93
CA VAL A 192 -1.25 1.85 11.80
C VAL A 192 -1.40 2.86 12.91
N TYR A 193 -1.10 2.43 14.13
CA TYR A 193 -0.85 3.31 15.26
C TYR A 193 0.67 3.41 15.46
N LYS A 194 1.22 4.60 15.22
CA LYS A 194 2.66 4.89 15.17
C LYS A 194 3.42 4.38 16.40
N PRO A 195 2.97 4.58 17.65
CA PRO A 195 3.66 4.02 18.81
C PRO A 195 3.75 2.49 18.83
N PHE A 196 2.75 1.77 18.30
CA PHE A 196 2.82 0.31 18.17
C PHE A 196 3.78 -0.11 17.07
N TRP A 197 3.85 0.65 15.96
CA TRP A 197 4.85 0.43 14.92
C TRP A 197 6.26 0.59 15.47
N GLU A 198 6.53 1.68 16.19
CA GLU A 198 7.84 1.92 16.80
C GLU A 198 8.22 0.85 17.83
N ALA A 199 7.26 0.42 18.66
CA ALA A 199 7.48 -0.65 19.62
C ALA A 199 7.79 -1.99 18.93
N MET A 200 7.08 -2.30 17.84
CA MET A 200 7.32 -3.48 17.00
C MET A 200 8.75 -3.47 16.44
N LEU A 201 9.21 -2.35 15.90
CA LEU A 201 10.57 -2.21 15.35
C LEU A 201 11.65 -2.42 16.41
N LYS A 202 11.43 -1.92 17.63
CA LYS A 202 12.35 -2.08 18.77
C LYS A 202 12.44 -3.51 19.30
N ALA A 203 11.46 -4.37 18.97
CA ALA A 203 11.41 -5.74 19.49
C ALA A 203 12.50 -6.67 18.94
N ASN A 204 13.05 -6.38 17.75
CA ASN A 204 14.17 -7.14 17.18
C ASN A 204 15.13 -6.24 16.38
N PRO A 205 16.03 -5.51 17.06
CA PRO A 205 16.91 -4.54 16.40
C PRO A 205 17.88 -5.18 15.42
N GLU A 206 18.35 -6.40 15.68
CA GLU A 206 19.28 -7.09 14.76
C GLU A 206 18.60 -7.48 13.45
N ALA A 207 17.41 -8.07 13.50
CA ALA A 207 16.67 -8.43 12.29
C ALA A 207 16.20 -7.20 11.52
N LEU A 208 15.83 -6.15 12.23
CA LEU A 208 15.53 -4.85 11.62
C LEU A 208 16.74 -4.27 10.92
N HIS A 209 17.90 -4.26 11.58
CA HIS A 209 19.14 -3.76 10.98
C HIS A 209 19.50 -4.56 9.72
N ARG A 210 19.45 -5.89 9.77
CA ARG A 210 19.67 -6.73 8.58
C ARG A 210 18.74 -6.38 7.43
N THR A 211 17.44 -6.25 7.71
CA THR A 211 16.43 -5.89 6.71
C THR A 211 16.73 -4.52 6.08
N ARG A 212 17.04 -3.53 6.92
CA ARG A 212 17.35 -2.16 6.46
C ARG A 212 18.64 -2.09 5.65
N SER A 213 19.62 -2.93 5.95
CA SER A 213 20.89 -3.00 5.22
C SER A 213 20.80 -3.78 3.89
N SER A 214 19.70 -4.48 3.61
CA SER A 214 19.48 -5.16 2.34
C SER A 214 19.13 -4.15 1.24
N ARG A 215 19.94 -4.07 0.17
CA ARG A 215 19.66 -3.18 -0.98
C ARG A 215 18.49 -3.64 -1.84
N PHE A 216 18.31 -4.95 -1.97
CA PHE A 216 17.17 -5.58 -2.66
C PHE A 216 16.44 -6.49 -1.70
N ARG A 217 15.17 -6.80 -1.98
CA ARG A 217 14.34 -7.68 -1.15
C ARG A 217 15.01 -9.06 -1.00
N ALA A 218 15.29 -9.45 0.24
CA ALA A 218 15.84 -10.75 0.58
C ALA A 218 14.82 -11.61 1.34
N GLY A 219 14.91 -12.94 1.21
CA GLY A 219 14.03 -13.86 1.91
C GLY A 219 14.15 -13.85 3.44
N SER A 220 15.18 -13.19 3.96
CA SER A 220 15.40 -12.96 5.41
C SER A 220 14.80 -11.66 5.92
N ASP A 221 14.27 -10.81 5.04
CA ASP A 221 13.75 -9.49 5.40
C ASP A 221 12.50 -9.62 6.28
N LEU A 222 12.39 -8.71 7.24
CA LEU A 222 11.18 -8.53 8.03
C LEU A 222 10.09 -7.95 7.13
N ARG A 223 9.11 -8.76 6.75
CA ARG A 223 7.92 -8.32 6.02
C ARG A 223 7.04 -7.43 6.89
N MET A 224 7.16 -6.10 6.75
CA MET A 224 6.51 -5.12 7.64
C MET A 224 4.98 -5.28 7.66
N ASP A 225 4.40 -5.62 6.51
CA ASP A 225 2.98 -5.95 6.36
C ASP A 225 2.54 -7.12 7.26
N ARG A 226 3.32 -8.20 7.31
CA ARG A 226 3.04 -9.36 8.17
C ARG A 226 3.40 -9.10 9.62
N LEU A 227 4.53 -8.44 9.85
CA LEU A 227 5.08 -8.18 11.18
C LEU A 227 4.12 -7.33 12.00
N TYR A 228 3.57 -6.26 11.43
CA TYR A 228 2.64 -5.38 12.14
C TYR A 228 1.33 -6.10 12.49
N ARG A 229 0.78 -6.92 11.59
CA ARG A 229 -0.41 -7.74 11.88
C ARG A 229 -0.15 -8.72 13.03
N MET A 230 0.98 -9.42 13.00
CA MET A 230 1.38 -10.34 14.06
C MET A 230 1.62 -9.62 15.39
N TRP A 231 2.18 -8.41 15.35
CA TRP A 231 2.35 -7.57 16.53
C TRP A 231 1.01 -7.17 17.14
N MET A 232 0.06 -6.75 16.30
CA MET A 232 -1.28 -6.37 16.72
C MET A 232 -2.05 -7.54 17.32
N LEU A 233 -2.02 -8.70 16.68
CA LEU A 233 -2.79 -9.88 17.09
C LEU A 233 -2.09 -10.74 18.14
N GLY A 234 -0.81 -10.51 18.39
CA GLY A 234 -0.03 -11.18 19.44
C GLY A 234 0.18 -10.26 20.66
N PRO A 235 1.33 -9.55 20.75
CA PRO A 235 1.63 -8.63 21.86
C PRO A 235 0.54 -7.60 22.16
N GLN A 236 -0.09 -7.00 21.14
CA GLN A 236 -1.12 -5.96 21.33
C GLN A 236 -2.55 -6.49 21.21
N ARG A 237 -2.79 -7.80 21.37
CA ARG A 237 -4.10 -8.45 21.13
C ARG A 237 -5.28 -7.86 21.91
N ARG A 238 -5.02 -7.16 23.01
CA ARG A 238 -6.07 -6.44 23.77
C ARG A 238 -6.62 -5.24 23.01
N HIS A 239 -5.85 -4.69 22.07
CA HIS A 239 -6.17 -3.52 21.23
C HIS A 239 -6.56 -3.90 19.79
N ALA A 240 -6.64 -5.20 19.46
CA ALA A 240 -6.86 -5.65 18.09
C ALA A 240 -7.91 -6.76 18.00
N GLU A 241 -8.56 -6.85 16.85
CA GLU A 241 -9.44 -7.94 16.49
C GLU A 241 -9.21 -8.35 15.03
N ALA A 242 -9.06 -9.65 14.78
CA ALA A 242 -8.85 -10.16 13.43
C ALA A 242 -10.15 -10.15 12.63
N VAL A 243 -10.10 -9.61 11.41
CA VAL A 243 -11.23 -9.67 10.47
C VAL A 243 -11.30 -11.07 9.88
N LYS A 244 -12.49 -11.70 9.95
CA LYS A 244 -12.70 -13.07 9.46
C LYS A 244 -12.64 -13.08 7.93
N ALA A 245 -12.14 -14.16 7.33
CA ALA A 245 -12.00 -14.27 5.88
C ALA A 245 -13.30 -13.99 5.09
N ARG A 246 -14.44 -14.53 5.55
CA ARG A 246 -15.75 -14.29 4.91
C ARG A 246 -16.15 -12.82 4.87
N GLU A 247 -15.77 -12.08 5.92
CA GLU A 247 -16.04 -10.67 6.06
C GLU A 247 -15.03 -9.89 5.22
N LEU A 248 -13.74 -10.25 5.28
CA LEU A 248 -12.70 -9.66 4.44
C LEU A 248 -13.04 -9.72 2.95
N LEU A 249 -13.61 -10.83 2.47
CA LEU A 249 -14.06 -11.00 1.09
C LEU A 249 -15.26 -10.10 0.72
N GLN A 250 -15.87 -9.38 1.65
CA GLN A 250 -16.86 -8.34 1.33
C GLN A 250 -16.21 -6.96 1.18
N TYR A 251 -15.05 -6.77 1.81
CA TYR A 251 -14.35 -5.48 1.85
C TYR A 251 -13.24 -5.37 0.81
N HIS A 252 -12.59 -6.48 0.46
CA HIS A 252 -11.31 -6.43 -0.23
C HIS A 252 -11.15 -7.43 -1.38
N ARG A 253 -10.57 -6.98 -2.50
CA ARG A 253 -10.07 -7.84 -3.59
C ARG A 253 -8.60 -7.58 -3.91
N PHE A 254 -7.82 -8.65 -4.08
CA PHE A 254 -6.48 -8.58 -4.64
C PHE A 254 -6.51 -9.21 -6.03
N HIS A 255 -6.27 -8.40 -7.04
CA HIS A 255 -6.29 -8.79 -8.44
C HIS A 255 -4.87 -8.75 -8.99
N ARG A 256 -4.47 -9.85 -9.65
CA ARG A 256 -3.17 -9.95 -10.33
C ARG A 256 -3.41 -9.71 -11.81
N ILE A 257 -2.72 -8.72 -12.34
CA ILE A 257 -2.78 -8.41 -13.75
C ILE A 257 -1.73 -9.28 -14.45
N ASP A 258 -2.18 -10.35 -15.07
CA ASP A 258 -1.38 -11.18 -15.97
C ASP A 258 -1.75 -10.90 -17.43
N ASN A 259 -1.14 -11.63 -18.36
CA ASN A 259 -1.35 -11.42 -19.79
C ASN A 259 -2.60 -12.11 -20.37
N THR A 260 -3.50 -12.65 -19.54
CA THR A 260 -4.65 -13.44 -19.98
C THR A 260 -5.88 -12.56 -20.23
N ARG A 261 -6.02 -12.00 -21.43
CA ARG A 261 -7.07 -11.00 -21.80
C ARG A 261 -8.48 -11.33 -21.30
N GLU A 262 -8.96 -12.55 -21.50
CA GLU A 262 -10.33 -12.94 -21.10
C GLU A 262 -10.50 -12.95 -19.57
N GLU A 263 -9.54 -13.51 -18.83
CA GLU A 263 -9.57 -13.52 -17.37
C GLU A 263 -9.49 -12.10 -16.80
N GLN A 264 -8.65 -11.24 -17.41
CA GLN A 264 -8.52 -9.85 -17.01
C GLN A 264 -9.84 -9.07 -17.24
N ALA A 265 -10.49 -9.25 -18.40
CA ALA A 265 -11.77 -8.61 -18.68
C ALA A 265 -12.85 -9.04 -17.67
N LEU A 266 -13.01 -10.35 -17.44
CA LEU A 266 -13.99 -10.88 -16.48
C LEU A 266 -13.72 -10.40 -15.05
N ALA A 267 -12.45 -10.36 -14.63
CA ALA A 267 -12.09 -9.91 -13.30
C ALA A 267 -12.35 -8.43 -13.06
N LEU A 268 -12.06 -7.57 -14.06
CA LEU A 268 -12.34 -6.13 -13.99
C LEU A 268 -13.84 -5.86 -13.99
N ASP A 269 -14.62 -6.56 -14.81
CA ASP A 269 -16.09 -6.46 -14.79
C ASP A 269 -16.65 -6.87 -13.42
N ALA A 270 -16.12 -7.95 -12.83
CA ALA A 270 -16.50 -8.38 -11.49
C ALA A 270 -16.14 -7.35 -10.40
N LEU A 271 -15.06 -6.58 -10.54
CA LEU A 271 -14.74 -5.48 -9.62
C LEU A 271 -15.78 -4.36 -9.71
N VAL A 272 -16.24 -4.02 -10.92
CA VAL A 272 -17.29 -3.01 -11.13
C VAL A 272 -18.61 -3.46 -10.50
N GLU A 273 -19.00 -4.72 -10.69
CA GLU A 273 -20.24 -5.26 -10.11
C GLU A 273 -20.20 -5.34 -8.59
N MET A 274 -19.05 -5.76 -8.05
CA MET A 274 -18.89 -6.02 -6.62
C MET A 274 -18.69 -4.75 -5.78
N GLN A 275 -17.98 -3.77 -6.32
CA GLN A 275 -17.58 -2.53 -5.63
C GLN A 275 -17.01 -2.77 -4.23
N PRO A 276 -15.92 -3.57 -4.08
CA PRO A 276 -15.30 -3.77 -2.78
C PRO A 276 -14.80 -2.44 -2.22
N LYS A 277 -14.84 -2.26 -0.89
CA LYS A 277 -14.32 -1.04 -0.25
C LYS A 277 -12.87 -0.75 -0.66
N PHE A 278 -12.07 -1.80 -0.79
CA PHE A 278 -10.66 -1.71 -1.18
C PHE A 278 -10.33 -2.76 -2.22
N TYR A 279 -9.46 -2.45 -3.17
CA TYR A 279 -8.84 -3.48 -3.99
C TYR A 279 -7.42 -3.11 -4.37
N CYS A 280 -6.68 -4.08 -4.87
CA CYS A 280 -5.30 -3.90 -5.31
C CYS A 280 -5.15 -4.50 -6.71
N LEU A 281 -4.47 -3.78 -7.59
CA LEU A 281 -4.17 -4.16 -8.96
C LEU A 281 -2.66 -4.40 -9.08
N ASN A 282 -2.23 -5.61 -8.75
CA ASN A 282 -0.80 -5.95 -8.73
C ASN A 282 -0.34 -6.38 -10.12
N ASP A 283 0.75 -5.78 -10.60
CA ASP A 283 1.40 -6.18 -11.85
C ASP A 283 2.07 -7.57 -11.70
N ASP A 284 1.63 -8.52 -12.51
CA ASP A 284 2.20 -9.88 -12.66
C ASP A 284 2.39 -10.20 -14.17
N GLN A 285 2.57 -9.18 -15.02
CA GLN A 285 2.67 -9.36 -16.48
C GLN A 285 4.07 -9.78 -16.96
N GLY A 286 5.04 -9.88 -16.05
CA GLY A 286 6.43 -10.20 -16.37
C GLY A 286 7.12 -9.11 -17.23
N PRO A 287 8.17 -9.48 -17.98
CA PRO A 287 8.95 -8.52 -18.76
C PRO A 287 8.22 -7.96 -19.98
N ASP A 288 7.23 -8.68 -20.52
CA ASP A 288 6.54 -8.36 -21.77
C ASP A 288 5.02 -8.23 -21.56
N PRO A 289 4.53 -7.06 -21.10
CA PRO A 289 3.10 -6.81 -20.92
C PRO A 289 2.30 -6.90 -22.22
N ASP A 290 1.18 -7.63 -22.20
CA ASP A 290 0.20 -7.62 -23.29
C ASP A 290 -0.50 -6.26 -23.36
N THR A 291 -0.41 -5.60 -24.52
CA THR A 291 -0.97 -4.26 -24.71
C THR A 291 -2.48 -4.23 -24.59
N GLY A 292 -3.18 -5.30 -24.98
CA GLY A 292 -4.64 -5.38 -24.88
C GLY A 292 -5.11 -5.46 -23.42
N VAL A 293 -4.37 -6.17 -22.57
CA VAL A 293 -4.59 -6.13 -21.12
C VAL A 293 -4.33 -4.73 -20.58
N CYS A 294 -3.22 -4.09 -20.98
CA CYS A 294 -2.89 -2.75 -20.51
C CYS A 294 -3.98 -1.73 -20.85
N ASP A 295 -4.48 -1.76 -22.08
CA ASP A 295 -5.55 -0.87 -22.54
C ASP A 295 -6.84 -1.13 -21.75
N ARG A 296 -7.22 -2.39 -21.55
CA ARG A 296 -8.42 -2.76 -20.77
C ARG A 296 -8.35 -2.30 -19.32
N VAL A 297 -7.18 -2.36 -18.69
CA VAL A 297 -6.96 -1.85 -17.32
C VAL A 297 -7.08 -0.33 -17.28
N ARG A 298 -6.50 0.40 -18.24
CA ARG A 298 -6.65 1.87 -18.34
C ARG A 298 -8.10 2.28 -18.54
N GLU A 299 -8.81 1.62 -19.47
CA GLU A 299 -10.25 1.84 -19.69
C GLU A 299 -11.06 1.64 -18.41
N PHE A 300 -10.75 0.60 -17.63
CA PHE A 300 -11.39 0.38 -16.33
C PHE A 300 -11.09 1.53 -15.35
N LEU A 301 -9.83 1.95 -15.22
CA LEU A 301 -9.43 3.02 -14.31
C LEU A 301 -10.08 4.36 -14.68
N ASP A 302 -10.09 4.72 -15.98
CA ASP A 302 -10.74 5.92 -16.50
C ASP A 302 -12.25 5.91 -16.29
N ALA A 303 -12.89 4.75 -16.48
CA ALA A 303 -14.33 4.63 -16.26
C ALA A 303 -14.70 4.67 -14.76
N TYR A 304 -13.86 4.10 -13.89
CA TYR A 304 -14.17 3.98 -12.46
C TYR A 304 -13.80 5.23 -11.65
N TYR A 305 -12.77 5.97 -12.09
CA TYR A 305 -12.28 7.21 -11.48
C TYR A 305 -12.11 8.32 -12.54
N PRO A 306 -13.21 8.77 -13.16
CA PRO A 306 -13.15 9.64 -14.34
C PRO A 306 -12.67 11.06 -14.02
N ASP A 307 -12.94 11.55 -12.81
CA ASP A 307 -12.67 12.93 -12.45
C ASP A 307 -11.27 13.09 -11.85
N ALA A 308 -10.55 14.12 -12.30
CA ALA A 308 -9.30 14.52 -11.67
C ALA A 308 -9.55 14.93 -10.21
N SER A 309 -8.65 14.51 -9.32
CA SER A 309 -8.71 14.82 -7.90
C SER A 309 -8.12 16.19 -7.58
N GLU A 310 -8.38 16.67 -6.36
CA GLU A 310 -7.72 17.87 -5.81
C GLU A 310 -6.19 17.77 -5.73
N PHE A 311 -5.63 16.57 -5.87
CA PHE A 311 -4.18 16.31 -5.80
C PHE A 311 -3.48 16.43 -7.15
N GLU A 312 -4.22 16.59 -8.24
CA GLU A 312 -3.70 16.73 -9.59
C GLU A 312 -3.59 18.20 -9.97
N ARG A 313 -2.56 18.54 -10.77
CA ARG A 313 -2.43 19.89 -11.32
C ARG A 313 -3.64 20.22 -12.18
N GLN A 314 -4.18 21.42 -12.03
CA GLN A 314 -5.19 21.92 -12.96
C GLN A 314 -4.49 22.31 -14.26
N GLU A 315 -5.01 21.81 -15.39
CA GLU A 315 -4.55 22.15 -16.74
C GLU A 315 -4.86 23.60 -17.13
#